data_AF-A0A7J4AX23-F1
#
_entry.id   AF-A0A7J4AX23-F1
#
_cell.length_a   1.000
_cell.length_b   1.000
_cell.length_c   1.000
_cell.angle_alpha   90.00
_cell.angle_beta   90.00
_cell.angle_gamma   90.00
#
_symmetry.space_group_name_H-M   'P 1'
#
loop_
_entity.id
_entity.type
_entity.pdbx_description
1 polymer ?
#
loop_
_entity_poly.entity_id
_entity_poly.type
_entity_poly.pdbx_seq_one_letter_code
_entity_poly.pdbx_strand_id
1 'polypeptide(L)'
;MRSHGKFSGVALAWYLYPTEASLTHKYKFCTNYAWCVMVSPSLESYLKVSGWSSEYKSLDKALKHYKRRLGSEKTKENLLSFLKALCKFSGKNPDELVALNVSEASTIVQSFLDDLADKGRSIRYINVALAYIRTFFRENGFKNENELHVERYFQPSRYRKRPEYVPTPEEIERMAYAAGSKRNKAVILVLYTSGLRASTLQALTVGDIREELEKGLDVIKIPVYPEMKRRVPDACKGGIPYYTFASAEAVEALREYLEERKSEYGKLDDGEPLFCSDTTNVPAERRRKTPIMKKTLQQLVKRAALKVGIKRWKEITVHCFRKAFESAMRNNGLDIKDQEFLMGHILPGSQDAYYDYSKVESLRAKYAKIKFFRTTQIDKLEMVKMFAKTLGIEEIEVKIRKMREKDPELDEAEILGKIVREELGIKPLELRKIKLKEKSENEDCEYNPKKFENKIVNENELIQHLNRGWNIVKELKNGKIIIKRKVNRESINP
;
A
#
# COMPACT_ATOMS: atom_id res chain seq x y z
N MET A 1 73.57 -19.68 34.27
CA MET A 1 73.82 -21.13 34.49
C MET A 1 72.53 -21.80 34.95
N ARG A 2 72.09 -22.85 34.21
CA ARG A 2 71.21 -24.01 34.53
C ARG A 2 70.06 -23.83 35.56
N SER A 3 68.78 -23.85 35.12
CA SER A 3 67.84 -25.01 34.91
C SER A 3 67.05 -25.38 36.19
N HIS A 4 65.71 -25.30 36.24
CA HIS A 4 64.65 -26.29 35.90
C HIS A 4 63.29 -25.60 36.27
N GLY A 5 62.10 -25.83 35.72
CA GLY A 5 61.56 -26.67 34.64
C GLY A 5 60.02 -26.55 34.55
N LYS A 6 59.47 -26.80 33.34
CA LYS A 6 58.14 -27.35 32.91
C LYS A 6 56.83 -26.65 33.38
N PHE A 7 55.70 -26.61 32.64
CA PHE A 7 55.09 -27.52 31.65
C PHE A 7 54.14 -26.78 30.66
N SER A 8 54.09 -27.31 29.42
CA SER A 8 53.06 -27.38 28.35
C SER A 8 51.73 -26.60 28.45
N GLY A 9 51.09 -26.15 27.36
CA GLY A 9 51.30 -26.38 25.92
C GLY A 9 50.10 -25.80 25.14
N VAL A 10 50.40 -25.17 24.00
CA VAL A 10 49.50 -24.51 23.05
C VAL A 10 49.37 -25.40 21.82
N ALA A 11 48.19 -25.46 21.19
CA ALA A 11 48.09 -25.57 19.72
C ALA A 11 46.66 -25.24 19.23
N LEU A 12 46.55 -24.10 18.57
CA LEU A 12 45.54 -23.83 17.55
C LEU A 12 46.01 -24.50 16.23
N ALA A 13 45.08 -25.00 15.40
CA ALA A 13 44.67 -24.30 14.17
C ALA A 13 44.38 -25.19 12.90
N TRP A 14 43.41 -24.67 12.10
CA TRP A 14 43.14 -24.78 10.64
C TRP A 14 42.32 -25.94 10.00
N TYR A 15 41.18 -25.50 9.42
CA TYR A 15 40.58 -25.78 8.09
C TYR A 15 39.92 -27.14 7.76
N LEU A 16 38.64 -27.07 7.33
CA LEU A 16 38.10 -27.56 6.05
C LEU A 16 36.55 -27.41 5.99
N TYR A 17 36.01 -26.82 4.91
CA TYR A 17 34.64 -27.02 4.38
C TYR A 17 34.63 -28.29 3.50
N PRO A 18 33.51 -28.87 2.97
CA PRO A 18 32.05 -28.57 3.07
C PRO A 18 31.16 -29.84 3.26
N THR A 19 29.81 -29.71 3.30
CA THR A 19 28.79 -30.49 2.51
C THR A 19 27.39 -30.51 3.14
N GLU A 20 26.38 -30.60 2.26
CA GLU A 20 24.93 -30.61 2.49
C GLU A 20 24.41 -31.84 3.26
N ALA A 21 23.33 -31.67 4.03
CA ALA A 21 22.06 -32.42 3.93
C ALA A 21 21.32 -32.58 5.27
N SER A 22 19.98 -32.56 5.16
CA SER A 22 18.96 -32.99 6.13
C SER A 22 18.46 -31.97 7.16
N LEU A 23 17.61 -31.07 6.66
CA LEU A 23 16.51 -30.40 7.37
C LEU A 23 15.53 -31.43 7.92
N THR A 24 15.51 -31.66 9.24
CA THR A 24 14.28 -31.99 10.00
C THR A 24 14.51 -31.72 11.48
N HIS A 25 14.23 -30.51 11.98
CA HIS A 25 14.01 -30.32 13.43
C HIS A 25 12.83 -29.40 13.70
N LYS A 26 11.80 -30.03 14.26
CA LYS A 26 10.58 -29.47 14.83
C LYS A 26 10.92 -28.38 15.85
N TYR A 27 10.53 -27.13 15.57
CA TYR A 27 10.42 -26.12 16.62
C TYR A 27 9.16 -26.41 17.45
N LYS A 28 9.33 -27.14 18.56
CA LYS A 28 8.40 -27.11 19.69
C LYS A 28 8.43 -25.70 20.28
N PHE A 29 7.40 -24.91 20.05
CA PHE A 29 7.17 -23.68 20.81
C PHE A 29 6.79 -24.07 22.25
N CYS A 30 7.67 -23.80 23.21
CA CYS A 30 7.36 -23.83 24.63
C CYS A 30 6.26 -22.80 24.94
N THR A 31 5.04 -23.27 25.14
CA THR A 31 3.98 -22.57 25.86
C THR A 31 4.23 -22.72 27.35
N ASN A 32 4.72 -21.66 27.99
CA ASN A 32 4.49 -21.35 29.41
C ASN A 32 5.15 -19.99 29.74
N TYR A 33 4.39 -18.91 29.55
CA TYR A 33 4.65 -17.61 30.17
C TYR A 33 3.37 -17.16 30.88
N ALA A 34 3.07 -17.82 32.01
CA ALA A 34 2.20 -17.30 33.04
C ALA A 34 3.09 -16.63 34.10
N TRP A 35 3.59 -15.43 33.80
CA TRP A 35 4.28 -14.56 34.76
C TRP A 35 3.72 -13.14 34.62
N CYS A 36 3.15 -12.63 35.72
CA CYS A 36 2.63 -11.29 35.97
C CYS A 36 2.86 -10.23 34.87
N VAL A 37 1.83 -9.98 34.06
CA VAL A 37 1.73 -8.73 33.31
C VAL A 37 1.32 -7.63 34.31
N MET A 38 2.28 -6.98 34.94
CA MET A 38 2.06 -5.63 35.45
C MET A 38 1.71 -4.77 34.24
N VAL A 39 0.41 -4.54 34.02
CA VAL A 39 -0.09 -3.66 32.97
C VAL A 39 0.46 -2.26 33.26
N SER A 40 1.51 -1.87 32.54
CA SER A 40 2.02 -0.50 32.60
C SER A 40 0.85 0.44 32.29
N PRO A 41 0.59 1.47 33.12
CA PRO A 41 -0.50 2.41 32.87
C PRO A 41 -0.38 2.99 31.46
N SER A 42 -1.52 3.07 30.76
CA SER A 42 -1.61 3.73 29.46
C SER A 42 -1.04 5.16 29.56
N LEU A 43 -0.60 5.73 28.43
CA LEU A 43 -0.08 7.12 28.42
C LEU A 43 -1.06 8.09 29.08
N GLU A 44 -2.35 7.94 28.76
CA GLU A 44 -3.42 8.77 29.29
C GLU A 44 -3.65 8.52 30.78
N SER A 45 -3.62 7.27 31.25
CA SER A 45 -3.75 6.96 32.68
C SER A 45 -2.59 7.53 33.51
N TYR A 46 -1.34 7.38 33.04
CA TYR A 46 -0.17 7.92 33.75
C TYR A 46 -0.21 9.44 33.89
N LEU A 47 -0.68 10.14 32.86
CA LEU A 47 -0.78 11.61 32.84
C LEU A 47 -2.18 12.12 33.21
N LYS A 48 -3.06 11.25 33.73
CA LYS A 48 -4.42 11.59 34.15
C LYS A 48 -5.19 12.38 33.08
N VAL A 49 -5.13 11.91 31.83
CA VAL A 49 -5.73 12.55 30.66
C VAL A 49 -7.05 11.87 30.32
N SER A 50 -8.08 12.68 30.08
CA SER A 50 -9.34 12.26 29.48
C SER A 50 -9.66 13.16 28.29
N GLY A 51 -9.70 12.56 27.09
CA GLY A 51 -9.89 13.30 25.84
C GLY A 51 -8.76 14.30 25.58
N TRP A 52 -9.06 15.59 25.74
CA TRP A 52 -8.13 16.73 25.57
C TRP A 52 -7.97 17.55 26.86
N SER A 53 -8.21 16.93 28.00
CA SER A 53 -8.08 17.52 29.32
C SER A 53 -7.27 16.63 30.25
N SER A 54 -6.68 17.23 31.28
CA SER A 54 -5.89 16.53 32.29
C SER A 54 -6.19 17.06 33.69
N GLU A 55 -6.07 16.21 34.71
CA GLU A 55 -6.09 16.64 36.11
C GLU A 55 -4.87 17.51 36.48
N TYR A 56 -3.74 17.33 35.78
CA TYR A 56 -2.59 18.22 35.94
C TYR A 56 -2.87 19.54 35.24
N LYS A 57 -2.92 20.64 35.99
CA LYS A 57 -3.26 21.98 35.47
C LYS A 57 -2.28 22.39 34.37
N SER A 58 -1.02 22.03 34.53
CA SER A 58 0.04 22.36 33.56
C SER A 58 -0.13 21.64 32.22
N LEU A 59 -0.49 20.36 32.26
CA LEU A 59 -0.72 19.56 31.06
C LEU A 59 -2.03 19.97 30.36
N ASP A 60 -3.09 20.29 31.12
CA ASP A 60 -4.35 20.74 30.56
C ASP A 60 -4.18 22.01 29.70
N LYS A 61 -3.36 22.98 30.14
CA LYS A 61 -3.02 24.17 29.33
C LYS A 61 -2.35 23.78 28.00
N ALA A 62 -1.38 22.88 28.02
CA ALA A 62 -0.70 22.42 26.82
C ALA A 62 -1.62 21.63 25.88
N LEU A 63 -2.52 20.79 26.42
CA LEU A 63 -3.53 20.08 25.63
C LEU A 63 -4.50 21.06 24.97
N LYS A 64 -4.99 22.07 25.70
CA LYS A 64 -5.83 23.14 25.15
C LYS A 64 -5.13 23.93 24.05
N HIS A 65 -3.83 24.19 24.17
CA HIS A 65 -3.04 24.80 23.09
C HIS A 65 -3.09 23.97 21.79
N TYR A 66 -2.75 22.69 21.87
CA TYR A 66 -2.74 21.83 20.68
C TYR A 66 -4.13 21.51 20.13
N LYS A 67 -5.15 21.44 21.00
CA LYS A 67 -6.56 21.32 20.59
C LYS A 67 -6.98 22.49 19.72
N ARG A 68 -6.67 23.73 20.13
CA ARG A 68 -7.01 24.96 19.39
C ARG A 68 -6.29 25.07 18.04
N ARG A 69 -5.06 24.57 17.93
CA ARG A 69 -4.28 24.69 16.68
C ARG A 69 -4.64 23.64 15.63
N LEU A 70 -4.70 22.37 16.01
CA LEU A 70 -4.82 21.26 15.06
C LEU A 70 -5.79 20.16 15.52
N GLY A 71 -5.94 19.95 16.83
CA GLY A 71 -6.77 18.88 17.39
C GLY A 71 -6.37 17.48 16.90
N SER A 72 -5.11 17.25 16.55
CA SER A 72 -4.63 15.95 16.06
C SER A 72 -4.34 15.00 17.22
N GLU A 73 -4.98 13.83 17.23
CA GLU A 73 -4.71 12.75 18.20
C GLU A 73 -3.24 12.33 18.17
N LYS A 74 -2.58 12.32 17.01
CA LYS A 74 -1.15 12.00 16.91
C LYS A 74 -0.27 13.06 17.59
N THR A 75 -0.62 14.33 17.47
CA THR A 75 0.04 15.43 18.18
C THR A 75 -0.14 15.28 19.69
N LYS A 76 -1.35 14.92 20.15
CA LYS A 76 -1.65 14.60 21.55
C LYS A 76 -0.76 13.46 22.05
N GLU A 77 -0.75 12.32 21.36
CA GLU A 77 0.08 11.16 21.71
C GLU A 77 1.57 11.51 21.81
N ASN A 78 2.09 12.31 20.88
CA ASN A 78 3.50 12.74 20.91
C ASN A 78 3.78 13.61 22.15
N LEU A 79 2.93 14.61 22.44
CA LEU A 79 3.05 15.43 23.65
C LEU A 79 3.08 14.55 24.90
N LEU A 80 2.10 13.65 25.04
CA LEU A 80 1.99 12.76 26.21
C LEU A 80 3.20 11.82 26.32
N SER A 81 3.67 11.27 25.20
CA SER A 81 4.82 10.38 25.20
C SER A 81 6.11 11.11 25.61
N PHE A 82 6.36 12.32 25.11
CA PHE A 82 7.54 13.09 25.48
C PHE A 82 7.47 13.59 26.91
N LEU A 83 6.30 14.07 27.35
CA LEU A 83 6.12 14.55 28.73
C LEU A 83 6.25 13.40 29.74
N LYS A 84 5.66 12.23 29.46
CA LYS A 84 5.87 11.04 30.30
C LYS A 84 7.33 10.65 30.39
N ALA A 85 8.07 10.71 29.28
CA ALA A 85 9.49 10.41 29.27
C ALA A 85 10.30 11.40 30.14
N LEU A 86 9.99 12.70 30.05
CA LEU A 86 10.60 13.74 30.88
C LEU A 86 10.25 13.57 32.37
N CYS A 87 8.98 13.27 32.68
CA CYS A 87 8.53 13.02 34.06
C CYS A 87 9.27 11.83 34.67
N LYS A 88 9.40 10.74 33.91
CA LYS A 88 10.16 9.55 34.34
C LYS A 88 11.64 9.83 34.53
N PHE A 89 12.24 10.66 33.67
CA PHE A 89 13.65 11.03 33.76
C PHE A 89 13.94 11.90 34.98
N SER A 90 13.09 12.89 35.23
CA SER A 90 13.26 13.86 36.34
C SER A 90 12.73 13.35 37.68
N GLY A 91 11.90 12.31 37.69
CA GLY A 91 11.15 11.88 38.87
C GLY A 91 10.03 12.83 39.28
N LYS A 92 9.72 13.85 38.47
CA LYS A 92 8.72 14.90 38.76
C LYS A 92 7.47 14.72 37.91
N ASN A 93 6.31 15.09 38.46
CA ASN A 93 5.07 15.17 37.71
C ASN A 93 4.98 16.49 36.90
N PRO A 94 3.99 16.64 35.98
CA PRO A 94 3.88 17.84 35.15
C PRO A 94 3.78 19.16 35.93
N ASP A 95 3.01 19.19 37.02
CA ASP A 95 2.81 20.41 37.81
C ASP A 95 4.07 20.77 38.62
N GLU A 96 4.80 19.77 39.11
CA GLU A 96 6.11 19.95 39.76
C GLU A 96 7.17 20.46 38.79
N LEU A 97 7.16 20.00 37.53
CA LEU A 97 8.12 20.44 36.51
C LEU A 97 8.01 21.94 36.25
N VAL A 98 6.80 22.48 36.19
CA VAL A 98 6.57 23.91 35.92
C VAL A 98 6.68 24.79 37.16
N ALA A 99 6.76 24.19 38.36
CA ALA A 99 7.01 24.90 39.61
C ALA A 99 8.50 25.18 39.87
N LEU A 100 9.40 24.58 39.08
CA LEU A 100 10.85 24.80 39.16
C LEU A 100 11.23 26.20 38.68
N ASN A 101 12.37 26.70 39.15
CA ASN A 101 12.93 27.92 38.56
C ASN A 101 13.51 27.64 37.16
N VAL A 102 13.75 28.71 36.38
CA VAL A 102 14.18 28.61 34.98
C VAL A 102 15.50 27.84 34.83
N SER A 103 16.45 28.04 35.76
CA SER A 103 17.75 27.36 35.72
C SER A 103 17.63 25.86 35.96
N GLU A 104 16.88 25.45 36.97
CA GLU A 104 16.61 24.04 37.28
C GLU A 104 15.87 23.34 36.12
N ALA A 105 14.80 23.97 35.63
CA ALA A 105 14.01 23.42 34.53
C ALA A 105 14.85 23.28 33.25
N SER A 106 15.67 24.28 32.93
CA SER A 106 16.57 24.25 31.77
C SER A 106 17.59 23.13 31.89
N THR A 107 18.19 22.95 33.08
CA THR A 107 19.16 21.90 33.35
C THR A 107 18.55 20.51 33.19
N ILE A 108 17.37 20.26 33.77
CA ILE A 108 16.67 18.97 33.65
C ILE A 108 16.32 18.66 32.19
N VAL A 109 15.83 19.65 31.44
CA VAL A 109 15.46 19.45 30.04
C VAL A 109 16.72 19.20 29.20
N GLN A 110 17.81 19.94 29.40
CA GLN A 110 19.07 19.72 28.70
C GLN A 110 19.61 18.30 28.97
N SER A 111 19.74 17.90 30.23
CA SER A 111 20.20 16.55 30.60
C SER A 111 19.30 15.45 30.05
N PHE A 112 17.98 15.68 29.96
CA PHE A 112 17.06 14.74 29.32
C PHE A 112 17.34 14.60 27.81
N LEU A 113 17.60 15.69 27.10
CA LEU A 113 17.94 15.62 25.68
C LEU A 113 19.29 14.94 25.45
N ASP A 114 20.25 15.17 26.32
CA ASP A 114 21.57 14.54 26.28
C ASP A 114 21.45 13.03 26.52
N ASP A 115 20.66 12.60 27.51
CA ASP A 115 20.32 11.19 27.72
C ASP A 115 19.64 10.56 26.47
N LEU A 116 18.78 11.29 25.77
CA LEU A 116 18.22 10.82 24.50
C LEU A 116 19.29 10.69 23.40
N ALA A 117 20.27 11.60 23.38
CA ALA A 117 21.39 11.54 22.45
C ALA A 117 22.30 10.33 22.74
N ASP A 118 22.65 10.12 24.01
CA ASP A 118 23.46 9.00 24.50
C ASP A 118 22.79 7.64 24.23
N LYS A 119 21.46 7.58 24.37
CA LYS A 119 20.64 6.41 23.95
C LYS A 119 20.55 6.23 22.44
N GLY A 120 21.27 7.03 21.65
CA GLY A 120 21.32 6.93 20.21
C GLY A 120 19.99 7.26 19.54
N ARG A 121 19.19 8.21 20.04
CA ARG A 121 18.02 8.72 19.29
C ARG A 121 18.46 9.57 18.10
N SER A 122 17.55 9.81 17.14
CA SER A 122 17.88 10.67 16.01
C SER A 122 17.83 12.13 16.42
N ILE A 123 18.69 12.97 15.84
CA ILE A 123 18.72 14.41 16.11
C ILE A 123 17.33 15.04 15.90
N ARG A 124 16.63 14.62 14.83
CA ARG A 124 15.24 15.04 14.59
C ARG A 124 14.29 14.65 15.72
N TYR A 125 14.42 13.45 16.29
CA TYR A 125 13.57 13.01 17.40
C TYR A 125 13.82 13.88 18.64
N ILE A 126 15.10 14.16 18.95
CA ILE A 126 15.51 14.99 20.09
C ILE A 126 14.96 16.42 19.92
N ASN A 127 15.16 17.03 18.75
CA ASN A 127 14.66 18.37 18.47
C ASN A 127 13.11 18.45 18.44
N VAL A 128 12.42 17.38 18.02
CA VAL A 128 10.97 17.29 18.13
C VAL A 128 10.53 17.18 19.59
N ALA A 129 11.20 16.36 20.41
CA ALA A 129 10.93 16.26 21.84
C ALA A 129 11.05 17.64 22.51
N LEU A 130 12.15 18.35 22.24
CA LEU A 130 12.38 19.71 22.73
C LEU A 130 11.28 20.68 22.28
N ALA A 131 10.78 20.60 21.05
CA ALA A 131 9.71 21.47 20.57
C ALA A 131 8.38 21.28 21.35
N TYR A 132 8.02 20.03 21.67
CA TYR A 132 6.86 19.73 22.51
C TYR A 132 7.09 20.18 23.96
N ILE A 133 8.27 19.91 24.53
CA ILE A 133 8.63 20.29 25.90
C ILE A 133 8.64 21.82 26.06
N ARG A 134 9.31 22.56 25.16
CA ARG A 134 9.27 24.04 25.17
C ARG A 134 7.86 24.57 25.08
N THR A 135 7.00 23.97 24.24
CA THR A 135 5.60 24.38 24.17
C THR A 135 4.89 24.14 25.50
N PHE A 136 5.09 22.98 26.14
CA PHE A 136 4.53 22.69 27.47
C PHE A 136 4.95 23.74 28.51
N PHE A 137 6.25 24.03 28.65
CA PHE A 137 6.74 25.04 29.59
C PHE A 137 6.26 26.46 29.25
N ARG A 138 6.25 26.81 27.96
CA ARG A 138 5.76 28.12 27.48
C ARG A 138 4.30 28.35 27.84
N GLU A 139 3.42 27.38 27.61
CA GLU A 139 2.01 27.50 28.00
C GLU A 139 1.81 27.57 29.53
N ASN A 140 2.87 27.32 30.32
CA ASN A 140 2.90 27.36 31.77
C ASN A 140 3.68 28.52 32.38
N GLY A 141 4.06 29.54 31.59
CA GLY A 141 4.64 30.79 32.10
C GLY A 141 6.11 31.00 31.77
N PHE A 142 6.78 30.01 31.19
CA PHE A 142 8.18 30.13 30.74
C PHE A 142 8.24 30.87 29.41
N LYS A 143 8.11 32.19 29.46
CA LYS A 143 8.06 33.12 28.32
C LYS A 143 8.98 34.31 28.58
N ASN A 144 9.42 34.96 27.49
CA ASN A 144 10.23 36.17 27.53
C ASN A 144 11.51 35.93 28.36
N GLU A 145 11.76 36.77 29.37
CA GLU A 145 12.88 36.65 30.32
C GLU A 145 12.92 35.32 31.09
N ASN A 146 11.80 34.59 31.16
CA ASN A 146 11.69 33.30 31.85
C ASN A 146 11.66 32.10 30.87
N GLU A 147 12.08 32.25 29.62
CA GLU A 147 12.13 31.14 28.66
C GLU A 147 13.23 30.11 29.02
N LEU A 148 13.02 28.84 28.71
CA LEU A 148 14.01 27.78 28.90
C LEU A 148 15.29 28.02 28.07
N HIS A 149 16.44 27.99 28.75
CA HIS A 149 17.76 28.07 28.15
C HIS A 149 18.29 26.66 27.85
N VAL A 150 17.83 26.08 26.74
CA VAL A 150 18.19 24.71 26.33
C VAL A 150 18.75 24.74 24.91
N GLU A 151 19.90 24.10 24.68
CA GLU A 151 20.51 24.04 23.37
C GLU A 151 19.83 23.00 22.46
N ARG A 152 19.83 23.28 21.16
CA ARG A 152 19.34 22.33 20.14
C ARG A 152 20.51 21.53 19.61
N TYR A 153 20.27 20.27 19.31
CA TYR A 153 21.24 19.48 18.58
C TYR A 153 21.28 19.92 17.11
N PHE A 154 22.47 20.26 16.62
CA PHE A 154 22.68 20.64 15.23
C PHE A 154 22.26 19.50 14.30
N GLN A 155 21.32 19.79 13.39
CA GLN A 155 20.85 18.82 12.41
C GLN A 155 21.34 19.22 11.01
N PRO A 156 22.33 18.51 10.44
CA PRO A 156 22.74 18.74 9.06
C PRO A 156 21.56 18.60 8.09
N SER A 157 21.54 19.40 7.02
CA SER A 157 20.45 19.40 6.02
C SER A 157 20.22 18.02 5.37
N ARG A 158 21.29 17.22 5.22
CA ARG A 158 21.25 15.85 4.67
C ARG A 158 21.37 14.75 5.73
N TYR A 159 21.09 15.05 6.99
CA TYR A 159 21.17 14.05 8.06
C TYR A 159 20.10 12.96 7.91
N ARG A 160 20.55 11.71 7.84
CA ARG A 160 19.65 10.55 7.80
C ARG A 160 20.17 9.42 8.68
N LYS A 161 19.48 9.17 9.80
CA LYS A 161 19.87 8.09 10.73
C LYS A 161 19.60 6.67 10.22
N ARG A 162 18.59 6.49 9.38
CA ARG A 162 18.22 5.19 8.82
C ARG A 162 18.38 5.22 7.30
N PRO A 163 19.06 4.23 6.71
CA PRO A 163 19.12 4.11 5.26
C PRO A 163 17.72 3.87 4.71
N GLU A 164 17.54 4.27 3.47
CA GLU A 164 16.30 4.07 2.71
C GLU A 164 16.67 3.60 1.32
N TYR A 165 15.87 2.68 0.80
CA TYR A 165 15.95 2.22 -0.57
C TYR A 165 14.60 2.50 -1.26
N VAL A 166 14.65 3.30 -2.33
CA VAL A 166 13.48 3.55 -3.18
C VAL A 166 13.54 2.52 -4.31
N PRO A 167 12.60 1.55 -4.36
CA PRO A 167 12.63 0.53 -5.38
C PRO A 167 12.36 1.12 -6.77
N THR A 168 12.96 0.54 -7.80
CA THR A 168 12.69 0.93 -9.19
C THR A 168 11.29 0.53 -9.62
N PRO A 169 10.74 1.10 -10.70
CA PRO A 169 9.43 0.69 -11.19
C PRO A 169 9.36 -0.81 -11.53
N GLU A 170 10.43 -1.37 -12.10
CA GLU A 170 10.53 -2.79 -12.43
C GLU A 170 10.57 -3.65 -11.16
N GLU A 171 11.27 -3.20 -10.12
CA GLU A 171 11.25 -3.87 -8.81
C GLU A 171 9.84 -3.86 -8.19
N ILE A 172 9.15 -2.73 -8.26
CA ILE A 172 7.78 -2.58 -7.75
C ILE A 172 6.83 -3.50 -8.50
N GLU A 173 6.98 -3.60 -9.82
CA GLU A 173 6.17 -4.50 -10.64
C GLU A 173 6.37 -5.95 -10.22
N ARG A 174 7.63 -6.42 -10.14
CA ARG A 174 7.94 -7.76 -9.64
C ARG A 174 7.39 -7.98 -8.24
N MET A 175 7.49 -6.99 -7.35
CA MET A 175 6.93 -7.04 -6.00
C MET A 175 5.41 -7.22 -6.01
N ALA A 176 4.69 -6.55 -6.91
CA ALA A 176 3.23 -6.65 -7.04
C ALA A 176 2.79 -8.07 -7.45
N TYR A 177 3.45 -8.66 -8.45
CA TYR A 177 3.15 -10.04 -8.87
C TYR A 177 3.62 -11.08 -7.85
N ALA A 178 4.69 -10.79 -7.11
CA ALA A 178 5.15 -11.61 -5.99
C ALA A 178 4.30 -11.46 -4.71
N ALA A 179 3.30 -10.57 -4.66
CA ALA A 179 2.63 -10.22 -3.41
C ALA A 179 1.76 -11.36 -2.81
N GLY A 180 1.47 -12.40 -3.61
CA GLY A 180 0.85 -13.66 -3.17
C GLY A 180 -0.67 -13.64 -3.04
N SER A 181 -1.33 -12.51 -3.24
CA SER A 181 -2.79 -12.40 -3.33
C SER A 181 -3.21 -11.22 -4.18
N LYS A 182 -4.43 -11.27 -4.76
CA LYS A 182 -4.98 -10.16 -5.57
C LYS A 182 -5.07 -8.87 -4.76
N ARG A 183 -5.46 -8.96 -3.48
CA ARG A 183 -5.43 -7.84 -2.54
C ARG A 183 -4.04 -7.22 -2.44
N ASN A 184 -3.01 -8.04 -2.20
CA ASN A 184 -1.67 -7.51 -1.96
C ASN A 184 -1.07 -6.91 -3.24
N LYS A 185 -1.33 -7.53 -4.41
CA LYS A 185 -0.98 -7.00 -5.73
C LYS A 185 -1.61 -5.61 -5.92
N ALA A 186 -2.92 -5.49 -5.70
CA ALA A 186 -3.64 -4.24 -5.79
C ALA A 186 -3.11 -3.17 -4.80
N VAL A 187 -2.81 -3.54 -3.55
CA VAL A 187 -2.22 -2.63 -2.56
C VAL A 187 -0.88 -2.05 -3.05
N ILE A 188 0.02 -2.90 -3.58
CA ILE A 188 1.36 -2.47 -4.04
C ILE A 188 1.24 -1.52 -5.22
N LEU A 189 0.40 -1.88 -6.21
CA LEU A 189 0.20 -1.07 -7.41
C LEU A 189 -0.47 0.27 -7.07
N VAL A 190 -1.52 0.27 -6.24
CA VAL A 190 -2.16 1.51 -5.79
C VAL A 190 -1.19 2.38 -5.00
N LEU A 191 -0.41 1.83 -4.06
CA LEU A 191 0.60 2.60 -3.33
C LEU A 191 1.59 3.31 -4.25
N TYR A 192 2.04 2.62 -5.29
CA TYR A 192 3.00 3.17 -6.24
C TYR A 192 2.37 4.19 -7.18
N THR A 193 1.23 3.89 -7.78
CA THR A 193 0.70 4.73 -8.86
C THR A 193 -0.18 5.86 -8.37
N SER A 194 -0.68 5.80 -7.13
CA SER A 194 -1.45 6.91 -6.54
C SER A 194 -0.65 7.81 -5.61
N GLY A 195 0.50 7.33 -5.13
CA GLY A 195 1.31 8.05 -4.15
C GLY A 195 0.64 8.28 -2.79
N LEU A 196 -0.46 7.59 -2.47
CA LEU A 196 -1.19 7.80 -1.21
C LEU A 196 -0.32 7.58 0.02
N ARG A 197 -0.64 8.30 1.11
CA ARG A 197 -0.04 8.02 2.42
C ARG A 197 -0.62 6.71 2.96
N ALA A 198 0.17 5.98 3.76
CA ALA A 198 -0.26 4.70 4.32
C ALA A 198 -1.59 4.80 5.12
N SER A 199 -1.78 5.88 5.87
CA SER A 199 -3.00 6.14 6.63
C SER A 199 -4.19 6.48 5.73
N THR A 200 -3.95 7.16 4.60
CA THR A 200 -4.99 7.47 3.61
C THR A 200 -5.46 6.20 2.93
N LEU A 201 -4.54 5.35 2.47
CA LEU A 201 -4.88 4.07 1.85
C LEU A 201 -5.65 3.15 2.82
N GLN A 202 -5.27 3.15 4.11
CA GLN A 202 -6.00 2.42 5.14
C GLN A 202 -7.45 2.90 5.31
N ALA A 203 -7.69 4.21 5.12
CA ALA A 203 -9.00 4.80 5.34
C ALA A 203 -9.95 4.58 4.16
N LEU A 204 -9.45 4.34 2.95
CA LEU A 204 -10.27 4.16 1.75
C LEU A 204 -11.33 3.08 1.92
N THR A 205 -12.49 3.34 1.36
CA THR A 205 -13.64 2.43 1.31
C THR A 205 -14.00 2.07 -0.12
N VAL A 206 -14.82 1.03 -0.30
CA VAL A 206 -15.33 0.64 -1.62
C VAL A 206 -16.13 1.79 -2.24
N GLY A 207 -16.94 2.50 -1.45
CA GLY A 207 -17.74 3.65 -1.91
C GLY A 207 -16.89 4.79 -2.47
N ASP A 208 -15.67 4.99 -1.97
CA ASP A 208 -14.77 6.08 -2.41
C ASP A 208 -14.36 5.96 -3.89
N ILE A 209 -14.40 4.75 -4.48
CA ILE A 209 -13.96 4.49 -5.85
C ILE A 209 -15.01 3.81 -6.72
N ARG A 210 -16.18 3.44 -6.17
CA ARG A 210 -17.20 2.65 -6.86
C ARG A 210 -17.64 3.31 -8.16
N GLU A 211 -18.03 4.57 -8.09
CA GLU A 211 -18.55 5.33 -9.24
C GLU A 211 -17.54 5.34 -10.40
N GLU A 212 -16.26 5.55 -10.10
CA GLU A 212 -15.19 5.57 -11.09
C GLU A 212 -14.94 4.20 -11.72
N LEU A 213 -15.03 3.12 -10.93
CA LEU A 213 -14.91 1.75 -11.42
C LEU A 213 -16.09 1.34 -12.30
N GLU A 214 -17.31 1.70 -11.92
CA GLU A 214 -18.55 1.38 -12.65
C GLU A 214 -18.64 2.11 -14.00
N LYS A 215 -18.03 3.30 -14.12
CA LYS A 215 -17.84 4.00 -15.39
C LYS A 215 -16.89 3.27 -16.36
N GLY A 216 -16.18 2.24 -15.91
CA GLY A 216 -15.27 1.46 -16.75
C GLY A 216 -13.97 2.20 -17.12
N LEU A 217 -13.58 3.23 -16.36
CA LEU A 217 -12.37 4.01 -16.65
C LEU A 217 -11.11 3.19 -16.38
N ASP A 218 -10.08 3.35 -17.20
CA ASP A 218 -8.78 2.71 -16.98
C ASP A 218 -7.96 3.43 -15.90
N VAL A 219 -8.09 4.75 -15.83
CA VAL A 219 -7.50 5.57 -14.77
C VAL A 219 -8.63 6.08 -13.91
N ILE A 220 -8.66 5.71 -12.62
CA ILE A 220 -9.71 6.14 -11.69
C ILE A 220 -9.19 7.22 -10.74
N LYS A 221 -10.06 8.17 -10.40
CA LYS A 221 -9.82 9.16 -9.35
C LYS A 221 -9.96 8.51 -7.99
N ILE A 222 -9.05 8.82 -7.09
CA ILE A 222 -9.13 8.47 -5.67
C ILE A 222 -9.24 9.78 -4.87
N PRO A 223 -10.41 10.09 -4.29
CA PRO A 223 -10.58 11.28 -3.48
C PRO A 223 -9.94 11.11 -2.09
N VAL A 224 -9.45 12.21 -1.52
CA VAL A 224 -8.97 12.28 -0.14
C VAL A 224 -9.61 13.47 0.53
N TYR A 225 -10.35 13.21 1.60
CA TYR A 225 -11.17 14.22 2.27
C TYR A 225 -11.09 14.12 3.81
N PRO A 226 -11.35 15.22 4.54
CA PRO A 226 -11.13 15.29 5.99
C PRO A 226 -11.92 14.26 6.81
N GLU A 227 -13.11 13.87 6.38
CA GLU A 227 -14.01 12.93 7.07
C GLU A 227 -13.42 11.52 7.17
N MET A 228 -12.46 11.17 6.30
CA MET A 228 -11.66 9.93 6.43
C MET A 228 -10.96 9.83 7.81
N LYS A 229 -10.70 10.97 8.48
CA LYS A 229 -10.10 11.00 9.81
C LYS A 229 -10.96 10.35 10.89
N ARG A 230 -12.27 10.22 10.69
CA ARG A 230 -13.18 9.48 11.58
C ARG A 230 -12.89 7.97 11.55
N ARG A 231 -12.41 7.45 10.41
CA ARG A 231 -11.98 6.05 10.24
C ARG A 231 -10.53 5.85 10.70
N VAL A 232 -9.63 6.72 10.24
CA VAL A 232 -8.20 6.65 10.55
C VAL A 232 -7.70 8.08 10.82
N PRO A 233 -7.32 8.44 12.07
CA PRO A 233 -7.03 9.83 12.47
C PRO A 233 -6.02 10.59 11.58
N ASP A 234 -5.05 9.89 11.00
CA ASP A 234 -4.00 10.44 10.15
C ASP A 234 -4.30 10.36 8.62
N ALA A 235 -5.52 10.02 8.21
CA ALA A 235 -5.87 9.76 6.81
C ALA A 235 -5.76 11.00 5.91
N CYS A 236 -6.15 12.17 6.41
CA CYS A 236 -6.11 13.44 5.69
C CYS A 236 -5.22 14.42 6.47
N LYS A 237 -3.93 14.47 6.10
CA LYS A 237 -2.94 15.29 6.80
C LYS A 237 -3.33 16.77 6.70
N GLY A 238 -3.41 17.43 7.85
CA GLY A 238 -3.81 18.84 7.93
C GLY A 238 -5.28 19.11 7.62
N GLY A 239 -6.10 18.08 7.33
CA GLY A 239 -7.47 18.28 6.87
C GLY A 239 -7.56 18.88 5.46
N ILE A 240 -6.53 18.68 4.64
CA ILE A 240 -6.41 19.28 3.32
C ILE A 240 -6.96 18.28 2.29
N PRO A 241 -8.10 18.58 1.65
CA PRO A 241 -8.66 17.72 0.63
C PRO A 241 -7.82 17.78 -0.64
N TYR A 242 -7.73 16.65 -1.34
CA TYR A 242 -7.14 16.55 -2.67
C TYR A 242 -7.68 15.29 -3.35
N TYR A 243 -7.24 15.04 -4.57
CA TYR A 243 -7.41 13.73 -5.19
C TYR A 243 -6.11 13.32 -5.88
N THR A 244 -6.00 12.02 -6.09
CA THR A 244 -4.97 11.43 -6.93
C THR A 244 -5.63 10.44 -7.89
N PHE A 245 -4.85 9.74 -8.69
CA PHE A 245 -5.35 8.72 -9.60
C PHE A 245 -4.69 7.37 -9.31
N ALA A 246 -5.30 6.29 -9.79
CA ALA A 246 -4.64 5.00 -9.92
C ALA A 246 -4.46 4.68 -11.41
N SER A 247 -3.32 4.09 -11.77
CA SER A 247 -3.03 3.70 -13.16
C SER A 247 -3.90 2.53 -13.63
N ALA A 248 -3.91 2.27 -14.94
CA ALA A 248 -4.62 1.15 -15.55
C ALA A 248 -4.29 -0.20 -14.90
N GLU A 249 -3.01 -0.46 -14.63
CA GLU A 249 -2.56 -1.71 -14.00
C GLU A 249 -3.06 -1.84 -12.56
N ALA A 250 -3.09 -0.73 -11.82
CA ALA A 250 -3.62 -0.71 -10.47
C ALA A 250 -5.15 -0.90 -10.46
N VAL A 251 -5.85 -0.32 -11.44
CA VAL A 251 -7.31 -0.46 -11.61
C VAL A 251 -7.68 -1.88 -12.01
N GLU A 252 -6.93 -2.51 -12.91
CA GLU A 252 -7.10 -3.91 -13.28
C GLU A 252 -6.95 -4.82 -12.05
N ALA A 253 -5.86 -4.66 -11.29
CA ALA A 253 -5.65 -5.43 -10.06
C ALA A 253 -6.73 -5.17 -8.99
N LEU A 254 -7.23 -3.93 -8.90
CA LEU A 254 -8.37 -3.59 -8.03
C LEU A 254 -9.65 -4.32 -8.47
N ARG A 255 -9.95 -4.37 -9.77
CA ARG A 255 -11.11 -5.11 -10.30
C ARG A 255 -11.00 -6.60 -9.98
N GLU A 256 -9.86 -7.22 -10.26
CA GLU A 256 -9.59 -8.63 -9.93
C GLU A 256 -9.82 -8.92 -8.43
N TYR A 257 -9.32 -8.05 -7.56
CA TYR A 257 -9.47 -8.17 -6.11
C TYR A 257 -10.91 -7.98 -5.63
N LEU A 258 -11.61 -6.97 -6.14
CA LEU A 258 -12.99 -6.70 -5.75
C LEU A 258 -13.94 -7.79 -6.26
N GLU A 259 -13.67 -8.39 -7.43
CA GLU A 259 -14.46 -9.49 -7.96
C GLU A 259 -14.28 -10.77 -7.14
N GLU A 260 -13.05 -11.07 -6.71
CA GLU A 260 -12.78 -12.15 -5.75
C GLU A 260 -13.54 -11.94 -4.45
N ARG A 261 -13.52 -10.72 -3.91
CA ARG A 261 -14.30 -10.39 -2.71
C ARG A 261 -15.80 -10.53 -2.91
N LYS A 262 -16.33 -10.12 -4.06
CA LYS A 262 -17.76 -10.29 -4.37
C LYS A 262 -18.14 -11.77 -4.47
N SER A 263 -17.27 -12.59 -5.06
CA SER A 263 -17.47 -14.03 -5.16
C SER A 263 -17.48 -14.70 -3.78
N GLU A 264 -16.61 -14.27 -2.86
CA GLU A 264 -16.50 -14.85 -1.52
C GLU A 264 -17.58 -14.34 -0.55
N TYR A 265 -17.94 -13.07 -0.62
CA TYR A 265 -18.76 -12.40 0.40
C TYR A 265 -20.09 -11.84 -0.10
N GLY A 266 -20.39 -11.98 -1.40
CA GLY A 266 -21.55 -11.40 -2.05
C GLY A 266 -21.41 -9.89 -2.29
N LYS A 267 -22.53 -9.17 -2.24
CA LYS A 267 -22.55 -7.71 -2.45
C LYS A 267 -21.64 -6.99 -1.44
N LEU A 268 -20.82 -6.08 -1.95
CA LEU A 268 -19.95 -5.21 -1.15
C LEU A 268 -20.66 -3.90 -0.83
N ASP A 269 -20.64 -3.48 0.43
CA ASP A 269 -21.19 -2.22 0.89
C ASP A 269 -20.21 -1.06 0.74
N ASP A 270 -20.73 0.16 0.59
CA ASP A 270 -19.90 1.36 0.38
C ASP A 270 -19.01 1.69 1.57
N GLY A 271 -19.49 1.43 2.79
CA GLY A 271 -18.73 1.67 4.01
C GLY A 271 -17.63 0.63 4.29
N GLU A 272 -17.54 -0.44 3.52
CA GLU A 272 -16.50 -1.45 3.72
C GLU A 272 -15.12 -0.88 3.35
N PRO A 273 -14.07 -1.19 4.12
CA PRO A 273 -12.71 -0.85 3.73
C PRO A 273 -12.38 -1.39 2.34
N LEU A 274 -11.72 -0.55 1.53
CA LEU A 274 -11.24 -0.96 0.21
C LEU A 274 -10.28 -2.13 0.38
N PHE A 275 -9.29 -1.97 1.28
CA PHE A 275 -8.35 -3.03 1.63
C PHE A 275 -8.60 -3.55 3.05
N CYS A 276 -9.13 -4.76 3.14
CA CYS A 276 -9.46 -5.42 4.40
C CYS A 276 -8.25 -6.08 5.05
N SER A 277 -8.34 -6.30 6.36
CA SER A 277 -7.35 -7.04 7.14
C SER A 277 -7.46 -8.54 6.86
N ASP A 278 -6.32 -9.22 6.72
CA ASP A 278 -6.19 -10.68 6.59
C ASP A 278 -5.48 -11.30 7.80
N THR A 279 -5.19 -10.50 8.82
CA THR A 279 -4.43 -10.98 9.97
C THR A 279 -5.25 -11.97 10.79
N THR A 280 -4.61 -13.06 11.22
CA THR A 280 -5.19 -14.04 12.13
C THR A 280 -5.50 -13.47 13.51
N ASN A 281 -4.88 -12.34 13.87
CA ASN A 281 -5.17 -11.62 15.11
C ASN A 281 -6.54 -10.92 15.12
N VAL A 282 -7.21 -10.81 13.96
CA VAL A 282 -8.58 -10.31 13.87
C VAL A 282 -9.49 -11.52 13.60
N PRO A 283 -10.60 -11.67 14.36
CA PRO A 283 -11.58 -12.72 14.11
C PRO A 283 -12.10 -12.68 12.67
N ALA A 284 -12.33 -13.84 12.07
CA ALA A 284 -12.63 -13.96 10.64
C ALA A 284 -13.84 -13.11 10.22
N GLU A 285 -14.89 -13.12 11.05
CA GLU A 285 -16.13 -12.35 10.87
C GLU A 285 -15.92 -10.83 10.90
N ARG A 286 -14.83 -10.35 11.53
CA ARG A 286 -14.49 -8.92 11.61
C ARG A 286 -13.51 -8.48 10.54
N ARG A 287 -12.78 -9.41 9.89
CA ARG A 287 -11.73 -9.10 8.89
C ARG A 287 -12.26 -8.24 7.75
N ARG A 288 -13.41 -8.61 7.18
CA ARG A 288 -14.11 -7.89 6.10
C ARG A 288 -14.39 -6.42 6.43
N LYS A 289 -14.68 -6.11 7.70
CA LYS A 289 -15.01 -4.75 8.15
C LYS A 289 -13.82 -4.02 8.79
N THR A 290 -12.66 -4.67 8.87
CA THR A 290 -11.47 -4.10 9.51
C THR A 290 -10.47 -3.66 8.45
N PRO A 291 -10.08 -2.38 8.39
CA PRO A 291 -9.11 -1.91 7.41
C PRO A 291 -7.72 -2.51 7.67
N ILE A 292 -6.94 -2.72 6.61
CA ILE A 292 -5.57 -3.22 6.70
C ILE A 292 -4.71 -2.35 7.62
N MET A 293 -4.04 -2.95 8.61
CA MET A 293 -3.23 -2.18 9.55
C MET A 293 -1.97 -1.61 8.88
N LYS A 294 -1.55 -0.41 9.29
CA LYS A 294 -0.28 0.21 8.84
C LYS A 294 0.94 -0.69 9.04
N LYS A 295 0.99 -1.46 10.14
CA LYS A 295 2.04 -2.45 10.39
C LYS A 295 2.01 -3.58 9.35
N THR A 296 0.81 -4.06 9.00
CA THR A 296 0.61 -5.08 7.97
C THR A 296 1.03 -4.56 6.60
N LEU A 297 0.65 -3.32 6.22
CA LEU A 297 1.13 -2.69 4.98
C LEU A 297 2.66 -2.64 4.92
N GLN A 298 3.30 -2.25 6.01
CA GLN A 298 4.76 -2.18 6.09
C GLN A 298 5.43 -3.56 6.00
N GLN A 299 4.81 -4.60 6.57
CA GLN A 299 5.29 -5.98 6.45
C GLN A 299 5.08 -6.54 5.05
N LEU A 300 3.93 -6.24 4.43
CA LEU A 300 3.58 -6.65 3.07
C LEU A 300 4.63 -6.17 2.08
N VAL A 301 4.95 -4.86 2.10
CA VAL A 301 5.97 -4.28 1.22
C VAL A 301 7.36 -4.93 1.45
N LYS A 302 7.74 -5.16 2.69
CA LYS A 302 9.03 -5.78 3.03
C LYS A 302 9.12 -7.25 2.58
N ARG A 303 8.05 -8.02 2.77
CA ARG A 303 7.97 -9.42 2.35
C ARG A 303 7.99 -9.53 0.82
N ALA A 304 7.24 -8.68 0.13
CA ALA A 304 7.25 -8.63 -1.33
C ALA A 304 8.65 -8.33 -1.86
N ALA A 305 9.34 -7.35 -1.27
CA ALA A 305 10.72 -6.99 -1.65
C ALA A 305 11.72 -8.13 -1.41
N LEU A 306 11.64 -8.77 -0.25
CA LEU A 306 12.48 -9.92 0.09
C LEU A 306 12.26 -11.07 -0.91
N LYS A 307 11.00 -11.36 -1.24
CA LYS A 307 10.60 -12.44 -2.13
C LYS A 307 11.12 -12.29 -3.56
N VAL A 308 11.29 -11.05 -4.04
CA VAL A 308 11.88 -10.77 -5.37
C VAL A 308 13.39 -10.55 -5.34
N GLY A 309 14.05 -10.85 -4.21
CA GLY A 309 15.51 -10.83 -4.11
C GLY A 309 16.15 -9.46 -3.92
N ILE A 310 15.40 -8.42 -3.51
CA ILE A 310 15.99 -7.10 -3.26
C ILE A 310 16.86 -7.13 -2.01
N LYS A 311 18.18 -6.95 -2.18
CA LYS A 311 19.16 -7.01 -1.06
C LYS A 311 18.84 -6.03 0.07
N ARG A 312 18.39 -4.82 -0.27
CA ARG A 312 18.06 -3.74 0.69
C ARG A 312 16.59 -3.74 1.14
N TRP A 313 15.89 -4.88 1.06
CA TRP A 313 14.45 -5.00 1.40
C TRP A 313 14.07 -4.44 2.78
N LYS A 314 14.97 -4.52 3.78
CA LYS A 314 14.72 -4.01 5.15
C LYS A 314 14.55 -2.48 5.19
N GLU A 315 15.09 -1.79 4.19
CA GLU A 315 15.13 -0.34 4.06
C GLU A 315 13.98 0.21 3.22
N ILE A 316 13.19 -0.68 2.61
CA ILE A 316 11.98 -0.32 1.88
C ILE A 316 10.84 -0.11 2.86
N THR A 317 10.16 1.01 2.70
CA THR A 317 8.97 1.40 3.45
C THR A 317 7.83 1.79 2.53
N VAL A 318 6.62 1.88 3.07
CA VAL A 318 5.48 2.41 2.31
C VAL A 318 5.76 3.82 1.78
N HIS A 319 6.56 4.62 2.49
CA HIS A 319 6.94 5.94 2.02
C HIS A 319 7.86 5.91 0.79
N CYS A 320 8.64 4.84 0.60
CA CYS A 320 9.48 4.66 -0.58
C CYS A 320 8.64 4.56 -1.86
N PHE A 321 7.46 3.96 -1.79
CA PHE A 321 6.51 3.87 -2.92
C PHE A 321 6.02 5.24 -3.35
N ARG A 322 5.72 6.11 -2.37
CA ARG A 322 5.36 7.50 -2.63
C ARG A 322 6.50 8.32 -3.24
N LYS A 323 7.76 8.02 -2.89
CA LYS A 323 8.93 8.63 -3.55
C LYS A 323 9.15 8.11 -4.96
N ALA A 324 8.89 6.82 -5.19
CA ALA A 324 8.89 6.25 -6.53
C ALA A 324 7.80 6.89 -7.40
N PHE A 325 6.61 7.13 -6.84
CA PHE A 325 5.52 7.88 -7.48
C PHE A 325 5.96 9.29 -7.90
N GLU A 326 6.49 10.07 -6.96
CA GLU A 326 7.03 11.41 -7.20
C GLU A 326 8.10 11.39 -8.31
N SER A 327 9.00 10.41 -8.25
CA SER A 327 10.04 10.22 -9.28
C SER A 327 9.43 9.90 -10.65
N ALA A 328 8.39 9.07 -10.70
CA ALA A 328 7.69 8.72 -11.94
C ALA A 328 7.01 9.95 -12.57
N MET A 329 6.29 10.76 -11.77
CA MET A 329 5.67 11.99 -12.27
C MET A 329 6.72 12.98 -12.79
N ARG A 330 7.79 13.20 -12.04
CA ARG A 330 8.89 14.10 -12.40
C ARG A 330 9.58 13.65 -13.69
N ASN A 331 9.89 12.36 -13.81
CA ASN A 331 10.56 11.81 -14.99
C ASN A 331 9.69 11.85 -16.25
N ASN A 332 8.37 11.90 -16.10
CA ASN A 332 7.42 12.07 -17.21
C ASN A 332 7.03 13.54 -17.46
N GLY A 333 7.67 14.50 -16.78
CA GLY A 333 7.50 15.94 -17.05
C GLY A 333 6.15 16.52 -16.61
N LEU A 334 5.49 15.92 -15.61
CA LEU A 334 4.28 16.52 -15.05
C LEU A 334 4.61 17.88 -14.39
N ASP A 335 3.73 18.87 -14.49
CA ASP A 335 3.95 20.18 -13.87
C ASP A 335 4.12 20.05 -12.34
N ILE A 336 4.97 20.90 -11.75
CA ILE A 336 5.28 20.84 -10.31
C ILE A 336 4.01 21.08 -9.47
N LYS A 337 3.10 21.97 -9.89
CA LYS A 337 1.86 22.20 -9.14
C LYS A 337 0.96 20.99 -9.17
N ASP A 338 0.84 20.36 -10.35
CA ASP A 338 0.11 19.10 -10.52
C ASP A 338 0.72 17.98 -9.66
N GLN A 339 2.06 17.87 -9.61
CA GLN A 339 2.76 16.90 -8.75
C GLN A 339 2.45 17.12 -7.26
N GLU A 340 2.63 18.35 -6.77
CA GLU A 340 2.40 18.70 -5.37
C GLU A 340 0.93 18.51 -4.97
N PHE A 341 -0.01 18.86 -5.86
CA PHE A 341 -1.44 18.65 -5.63
C PHE A 341 -1.80 17.15 -5.57
N LEU A 342 -1.32 16.32 -6.51
CA LEU A 342 -1.55 14.86 -6.48
C LEU A 342 -0.91 14.20 -5.25
N MET A 343 0.16 14.79 -4.72
CA MET A 343 0.73 14.41 -3.45
C MET A 343 -0.11 14.90 -2.25
N GLY A 344 -1.03 15.84 -2.42
CA GLY A 344 -1.77 16.46 -1.32
C GLY A 344 -0.83 17.28 -0.43
N HIS A 345 0.02 18.08 -1.07
CA HIS A 345 0.80 19.14 -0.46
C HIS A 345 0.11 20.49 -0.71
N ILE A 346 0.31 21.44 0.20
CA ILE A 346 -0.11 22.83 -0.03
C ILE A 346 0.90 23.44 -0.98
N LEU A 347 0.43 24.08 -2.06
CA LEU A 347 1.32 24.80 -2.96
C LEU A 347 1.93 26.01 -2.24
N PRO A 348 3.20 26.35 -2.53
CA PRO A 348 3.90 27.40 -1.80
C PRO A 348 3.27 28.78 -2.03
N GLY A 349 3.28 29.60 -0.97
CA GLY A 349 2.80 30.99 -1.01
C GLY A 349 1.30 31.09 -1.29
N SER A 350 0.93 31.94 -2.24
CA SER A 350 -0.46 32.15 -2.66
C SER A 350 -0.91 31.20 -3.77
N GLN A 351 -0.02 30.35 -4.31
CA GLN A 351 -0.29 29.55 -5.51
C GLN A 351 -1.44 28.57 -5.33
N ASP A 352 -1.65 28.08 -4.10
CA ASP A 352 -2.71 27.13 -3.76
C ASP A 352 -4.09 27.71 -4.10
N ALA A 353 -4.33 28.99 -3.74
CA ALA A 353 -5.59 29.66 -4.02
C ALA A 353 -5.89 29.85 -5.52
N TYR A 354 -4.86 29.83 -6.37
CA TYR A 354 -4.98 29.99 -7.82
C TYR A 354 -5.02 28.65 -8.56
N TYR A 355 -4.83 27.52 -7.87
CA TYR A 355 -4.83 26.22 -8.50
C TYR A 355 -6.27 25.72 -8.65
N ASP A 356 -6.67 25.44 -9.90
CA ASP A 356 -8.01 24.99 -10.22
C ASP A 356 -8.17 23.47 -10.03
N TYR A 357 -8.53 23.08 -8.81
CA TYR A 357 -8.75 21.69 -8.43
C TYR A 357 -9.93 21.03 -9.20
N SER A 358 -10.83 21.80 -9.81
CA SER A 358 -12.05 21.27 -10.44
C SER A 358 -11.79 20.55 -11.76
N LYS A 359 -10.65 20.79 -12.40
CA LYS A 359 -10.27 20.25 -13.71
C LYS A 359 -9.76 18.81 -13.65
N VAL A 360 -10.55 17.92 -13.04
CA VAL A 360 -10.24 16.50 -12.82
C VAL A 360 -9.86 15.80 -14.12
N GLU A 361 -10.66 15.94 -15.18
CA GLU A 361 -10.43 15.20 -16.43
C GLU A 361 -9.19 15.69 -17.19
N SER A 362 -8.87 16.99 -17.09
CA SER A 362 -7.63 17.53 -17.65
C SER A 362 -6.41 16.95 -16.93
N LEU A 363 -6.45 16.91 -15.59
CA LEU A 363 -5.37 16.33 -14.80
C LEU A 363 -5.28 14.81 -14.97
N ARG A 364 -6.42 14.11 -15.13
CA ARG A 364 -6.47 12.68 -15.46
C ARG A 364 -5.78 12.40 -16.79
N ALA A 365 -6.06 13.20 -17.82
CA ALA A 365 -5.43 13.07 -19.13
C ALA A 365 -3.91 13.31 -19.09
N LYS A 366 -3.44 14.24 -18.25
CA LYS A 366 -2.00 14.43 -17.99
C LYS A 366 -1.41 13.23 -17.25
N TYR A 367 -2.08 12.76 -16.20
CA TYR A 367 -1.65 11.60 -15.40
C TYR A 367 -1.58 10.32 -16.25
N ALA A 368 -2.54 10.08 -17.14
CA ALA A 368 -2.59 8.90 -18.00
C ALA A 368 -1.38 8.77 -18.94
N LYS A 369 -0.65 9.87 -19.19
CA LYS A 369 0.60 9.86 -19.99
C LYS A 369 1.81 9.37 -19.19
N ILE A 370 1.72 9.28 -17.87
CA ILE A 370 2.82 8.86 -17.01
C ILE A 370 3.07 7.36 -17.22
N LYS A 371 4.29 7.03 -17.64
CA LYS A 371 4.73 5.64 -17.76
C LYS A 371 5.23 5.14 -16.40
N PHE A 372 4.37 4.42 -15.68
CA PHE A 372 4.74 3.79 -14.41
C PHE A 372 5.54 2.51 -14.64
N PHE A 373 5.16 1.67 -15.59
CA PHE A 373 5.84 0.41 -15.87
C PHE A 373 6.42 0.42 -17.29
N ARG A 374 7.50 -0.33 -17.52
CA ARG A 374 8.01 -0.52 -18.89
C ARG A 374 7.07 -1.48 -19.59
N THR A 375 6.39 -1.04 -20.64
CA THR A 375 5.64 -1.96 -21.48
C THR A 375 6.63 -2.74 -22.35
N THR A 376 7.00 -3.94 -21.91
CA THR A 376 7.63 -4.93 -22.78
C THR A 376 6.88 -6.25 -22.62
N GLN A 377 6.39 -6.83 -23.73
CA GLN A 377 5.80 -8.19 -23.75
C GLN A 377 6.72 -9.24 -23.08
N ILE A 378 8.02 -8.97 -23.06
CA ILE A 378 9.09 -9.77 -22.47
C ILE A 378 8.99 -9.82 -20.93
N ASP A 379 8.48 -8.78 -20.25
CA ASP A 379 8.43 -8.71 -18.78
C ASP A 379 7.27 -9.50 -18.16
N LYS A 380 6.12 -9.60 -18.84
CA LYS A 380 4.97 -10.39 -18.35
C LYS A 380 5.36 -11.86 -18.15
N LEU A 381 6.11 -12.42 -19.09
CA LEU A 381 6.52 -13.82 -19.06
C LEU A 381 7.52 -14.11 -17.93
N GLU A 382 8.51 -13.25 -17.75
CA GLU A 382 9.45 -13.32 -16.62
C GLU A 382 8.74 -13.18 -15.26
N MET A 383 7.76 -12.28 -15.16
CA MET A 383 6.97 -12.13 -13.94
C MET A 383 6.09 -13.33 -13.64
N VAL A 384 5.52 -13.99 -14.66
CA VAL A 384 4.75 -15.23 -14.45
C VAL A 384 5.69 -16.38 -14.06
N LYS A 385 6.90 -16.46 -14.63
CA LYS A 385 7.94 -17.41 -14.19
C LYS A 385 8.28 -17.21 -12.71
N MET A 386 8.43 -15.95 -12.28
CA MET A 386 8.68 -15.63 -10.87
C MET A 386 7.50 -15.98 -9.95
N PHE A 387 6.27 -15.71 -10.39
CA PHE A 387 5.07 -16.09 -9.64
C PHE A 387 5.00 -17.60 -9.43
N ALA A 388 5.20 -18.38 -10.48
CA ALA A 388 5.24 -19.84 -10.45
C ALA A 388 6.37 -20.37 -9.54
N LYS A 389 7.59 -19.81 -9.63
CA LYS A 389 8.69 -20.12 -8.68
C LYS A 389 8.24 -19.92 -7.23
N THR A 390 7.41 -18.92 -6.95
CA THR A 390 6.95 -18.71 -5.57
C THR A 390 5.75 -19.52 -5.12
N LEU A 391 5.08 -20.20 -6.05
CA LEU A 391 4.13 -21.24 -5.71
C LEU A 391 4.82 -22.58 -5.43
N GLY A 392 6.16 -22.60 -5.38
CA GLY A 392 6.96 -23.80 -5.12
C GLY A 392 7.33 -24.58 -6.37
N ILE A 393 7.12 -24.02 -7.56
CA ILE A 393 7.50 -24.67 -8.82
C ILE A 393 9.00 -24.43 -9.07
N GLU A 394 9.82 -25.38 -8.63
CA GLU A 394 11.26 -25.37 -8.85
C GLU A 394 11.62 -25.76 -10.30
N GLU A 395 12.84 -25.40 -10.73
CA GLU A 395 13.39 -25.72 -12.06
C GLU A 395 12.51 -25.30 -13.25
N ILE A 396 11.74 -24.21 -13.11
CA ILE A 396 10.76 -23.81 -14.12
C ILE A 396 11.34 -23.65 -15.53
N GLU A 397 12.58 -23.17 -15.64
CA GLU A 397 13.29 -23.01 -16.94
C GLU A 397 13.58 -24.35 -17.61
N VAL A 398 13.92 -25.38 -16.82
CA VAL A 398 14.12 -26.75 -17.32
C VAL A 398 12.79 -27.36 -17.75
N LYS A 399 11.72 -27.13 -16.99
CA LYS A 399 10.36 -27.60 -17.34
C LYS A 399 9.83 -26.94 -18.62
N ILE A 400 10.05 -25.64 -18.78
CA ILE A 400 9.71 -24.91 -20.01
C ILE A 400 10.47 -25.49 -21.20
N ARG A 401 11.79 -25.70 -21.06
CA ARG A 401 12.62 -26.28 -22.12
C ARG A 401 12.14 -27.68 -22.53
N LYS A 402 11.89 -28.56 -21.57
CA LYS A 402 11.37 -29.93 -21.81
C LYS A 402 10.01 -29.93 -22.50
N MET A 403 9.10 -29.02 -22.15
CA MET A 403 7.80 -28.91 -22.82
C MET A 403 7.92 -28.33 -24.23
N ARG A 404 8.80 -27.35 -24.43
CA ARG A 404 9.07 -26.78 -25.76
C ARG A 404 9.68 -27.81 -26.71
N GLU A 405 10.50 -28.72 -26.20
CA GLU A 405 11.02 -29.86 -26.97
C GLU A 405 9.92 -30.88 -27.32
N LYS A 406 8.89 -31.04 -26.48
CA LYS A 406 7.77 -31.95 -26.72
C LYS A 406 6.68 -31.37 -27.63
N ASP A 407 6.46 -30.07 -27.59
CA ASP A 407 5.34 -29.40 -28.25
C ASP A 407 5.80 -28.01 -28.78
N PRO A 408 6.57 -27.99 -29.88
CA PRO A 408 7.30 -26.80 -30.34
C PRO A 408 6.41 -25.69 -30.93
N GLU A 409 5.13 -25.97 -31.20
CA GLU A 409 4.17 -24.98 -31.72
C GLU A 409 3.53 -24.11 -30.61
N LEU A 410 3.63 -24.52 -29.34
CA LEU A 410 3.06 -23.75 -28.25
C LEU A 410 3.89 -22.50 -27.96
N ASP A 411 3.20 -21.38 -27.70
CA ASP A 411 3.88 -20.20 -27.20
C ASP A 411 4.35 -20.40 -25.74
N GLU A 412 5.35 -19.62 -25.33
CA GLU A 412 5.97 -19.79 -24.01
C GLU A 412 4.99 -19.49 -22.85
N ALA A 413 3.94 -18.70 -23.09
CA ALA A 413 2.91 -18.40 -22.09
C ALA A 413 1.94 -19.57 -21.91
N GLU A 414 1.58 -20.27 -22.99
CA GLU A 414 0.77 -21.49 -22.98
C GLU A 414 1.51 -22.65 -22.31
N ILE A 415 2.81 -22.81 -22.59
CA ILE A 415 3.69 -23.77 -21.92
C ILE A 415 3.70 -23.51 -20.41
N LEU A 416 3.92 -22.26 -20.01
CA LEU A 416 3.96 -21.87 -18.60
C LEU A 416 2.59 -22.12 -17.92
N GLY A 417 1.49 -21.81 -18.59
CA GLY A 417 0.14 -22.07 -18.10
C GLY A 417 -0.18 -23.57 -17.98
N LYS A 418 0.38 -24.43 -18.83
CA LYS A 418 0.28 -25.90 -18.67
C LYS A 418 1.07 -26.39 -17.46
N ILE A 419 2.33 -25.97 -17.31
CA ILE A 419 3.20 -26.33 -16.18
C ILE A 419 2.55 -25.94 -14.84
N VAL A 420 2.05 -24.71 -14.73
CA VAL A 420 1.40 -24.23 -13.50
C VAL A 420 0.13 -25.04 -13.18
N ARG A 421 -0.65 -25.44 -14.19
CA ARG A 421 -1.84 -26.28 -13.98
C ARG A 421 -1.49 -27.69 -13.52
N GLU A 422 -0.48 -28.30 -14.13
CA GLU A 422 0.00 -29.65 -13.77
C GLU A 422 0.52 -29.69 -12.32
N GLU A 423 1.36 -28.73 -11.94
CA GLU A 423 1.99 -28.67 -10.62
C GLU A 423 1.01 -28.30 -9.50
N LEU A 424 -0.01 -27.50 -9.80
CA LEU A 424 -1.05 -27.12 -8.84
C LEU A 424 -2.23 -28.10 -8.81
N GLY A 425 -2.20 -29.17 -9.62
CA GLY A 425 -3.28 -30.15 -9.70
C GLY A 425 -4.61 -29.58 -10.21
N ILE A 426 -4.57 -28.47 -10.96
CA ILE A 426 -5.75 -27.81 -11.51
C ILE A 426 -6.17 -28.59 -12.76
N LYS A 427 -7.25 -29.37 -12.64
CA LYS A 427 -7.83 -30.09 -13.80
C LYS A 427 -8.22 -29.08 -14.88
N PRO A 428 -7.87 -29.33 -16.16
CA PRO A 428 -8.36 -28.50 -17.25
C PRO A 428 -9.89 -28.51 -17.22
N LEU A 429 -10.52 -27.35 -17.41
CA LEU A 429 -11.91 -27.33 -17.83
C LEU A 429 -11.98 -28.06 -19.17
N GLU A 430 -12.51 -29.28 -19.18
CA GLU A 430 -12.87 -29.93 -20.42
C GLU A 430 -13.98 -29.12 -21.06
N LEU A 431 -13.61 -28.33 -22.08
CA LEU A 431 -14.55 -27.99 -23.13
C LEU A 431 -14.99 -29.32 -23.74
N ARG A 432 -16.12 -29.86 -23.25
CA ARG A 432 -16.86 -30.90 -23.97
C ARG A 432 -16.98 -30.41 -25.39
N LYS A 433 -16.25 -31.05 -26.31
CA LYS A 433 -16.48 -30.93 -27.74
C LYS A 433 -17.90 -31.44 -27.97
N ILE A 434 -18.88 -30.54 -27.94
CA ILE A 434 -20.19 -30.81 -28.49
C ILE A 434 -19.92 -31.04 -29.98
N LYS A 435 -19.82 -32.31 -30.37
CA LYS A 435 -19.98 -32.72 -31.76
C LYS A 435 -21.36 -32.23 -32.16
N LEU A 436 -21.42 -31.23 -33.03
CA LEU A 436 -22.62 -30.93 -33.81
C LEU A 436 -22.85 -32.16 -34.70
N LYS A 437 -23.58 -33.14 -34.17
CA LYS A 437 -24.32 -34.12 -34.95
C LYS A 437 -25.76 -33.65 -34.97
N GLU A 438 -26.27 -33.47 -36.18
CA GLU A 438 -27.66 -33.28 -36.53
C GLU A 438 -28.55 -34.30 -35.77
N LYS A 439 -29.59 -33.77 -35.11
CA LYS A 439 -30.89 -34.38 -34.77
C LYS A 439 -31.66 -33.35 -33.95
N SER A 440 -32.58 -32.62 -34.58
CA SER A 440 -34.03 -32.91 -34.61
C SER A 440 -34.66 -32.88 -33.22
N GLU A 441 -35.43 -31.81 -32.99
CA GLU A 441 -36.74 -31.78 -32.30
C GLU A 441 -36.85 -32.55 -30.98
N ASN A 442 -36.82 -31.83 -29.84
CA ASN A 442 -38.00 -31.58 -28.99
C ASN A 442 -37.60 -31.17 -27.55
N GLU A 443 -38.38 -30.19 -27.06
CA GLU A 443 -38.76 -29.90 -25.67
C GLU A 443 -37.74 -29.32 -24.67
N ASP A 444 -37.91 -28.00 -24.48
CA ASP A 444 -38.09 -27.24 -23.23
C ASP A 444 -37.00 -27.22 -22.15
N CYS A 445 -36.37 -26.04 -21.98
CA CYS A 445 -36.45 -25.19 -20.77
C CYS A 445 -35.50 -23.96 -20.87
N GLU A 446 -36.06 -22.85 -21.35
CA GLU A 446 -35.93 -21.45 -20.88
C GLU A 446 -34.58 -20.87 -20.36
N TYR A 447 -33.85 -20.14 -21.23
CA TYR A 447 -33.18 -18.86 -20.90
C TYR A 447 -32.79 -18.09 -22.19
N ASN A 448 -33.28 -16.85 -22.33
CA ASN A 448 -33.29 -16.04 -23.57
C ASN A 448 -32.17 -14.97 -23.58
N PRO A 449 -31.32 -14.89 -24.63
CA PRO A 449 -30.85 -13.56 -25.05
C PRO A 449 -30.42 -13.44 -26.55
N LYS A 450 -31.30 -13.06 -27.50
CA LYS A 450 -30.85 -12.45 -28.80
C LYS A 450 -31.88 -11.48 -29.40
N LYS A 451 -31.67 -10.16 -29.26
CA LYS A 451 -32.51 -9.08 -29.83
C LYS A 451 -32.02 -8.53 -31.18
N PHE A 452 -30.88 -8.99 -31.70
CA PHE A 452 -30.26 -8.44 -32.91
C PHE A 452 -29.64 -9.52 -33.80
N GLU A 453 -29.77 -9.34 -35.11
CA GLU A 453 -29.13 -10.11 -36.16
C GLU A 453 -27.96 -9.30 -36.73
N ASN A 454 -26.79 -9.90 -36.92
CA ASN A 454 -25.60 -9.25 -37.49
C ASN A 454 -25.16 -9.98 -38.76
N LYS A 455 -24.69 -9.23 -39.78
CA LYS A 455 -24.18 -9.78 -41.04
C LYS A 455 -22.93 -9.00 -41.48
N ILE A 456 -22.03 -9.67 -42.20
CA ILE A 456 -20.87 -9.05 -42.85
C ILE A 456 -21.16 -9.01 -44.35
N VAL A 457 -21.07 -7.85 -44.97
CA VAL A 457 -21.39 -7.64 -46.38
C VAL A 457 -20.28 -6.85 -47.08
N ASN A 458 -20.22 -6.96 -48.40
CA ASN A 458 -19.37 -6.11 -49.24
C ASN A 458 -20.14 -4.84 -49.65
N GLU A 459 -19.44 -3.82 -50.16
CA GLU A 459 -20.03 -2.54 -50.56
C GLU A 459 -21.19 -2.68 -51.57
N ASN A 460 -21.06 -3.60 -52.53
CA ASN A 460 -22.10 -3.88 -53.53
C ASN A 460 -23.41 -4.45 -52.94
N GLU A 461 -23.34 -5.11 -51.78
CA GLU A 461 -24.50 -5.72 -51.10
C GLU A 461 -25.09 -4.79 -50.03
N LEU A 462 -24.36 -3.75 -49.61
CA LEU A 462 -24.72 -2.88 -48.50
C LEU A 462 -26.04 -2.15 -48.75
N ILE A 463 -26.22 -1.58 -49.95
CA ILE A 463 -27.40 -0.78 -50.31
C ILE A 463 -28.68 -1.63 -50.20
N GLN A 464 -28.64 -2.88 -50.64
CA GLN A 464 -29.79 -3.79 -50.55
C GLN A 464 -30.17 -4.08 -49.10
N HIS A 465 -29.19 -4.18 -48.21
CA HIS A 465 -29.41 -4.46 -46.80
C HIS A 465 -29.87 -3.22 -46.02
N LEU A 466 -29.35 -2.03 -46.31
CA LEU A 466 -29.84 -0.76 -45.74
C LEU A 466 -31.33 -0.55 -46.03
N ASN A 467 -31.76 -0.81 -47.28
CA ASN A 467 -33.17 -0.74 -47.68
C ASN A 467 -34.06 -1.76 -46.95
N ARG A 468 -33.48 -2.82 -46.35
CA ARG A 468 -34.18 -3.85 -45.57
C ARG A 468 -34.10 -3.60 -44.05
N GLY A 469 -33.77 -2.38 -43.63
CA GLY A 469 -33.75 -1.93 -42.23
C GLY A 469 -32.50 -2.33 -41.44
N TRP A 470 -31.40 -2.68 -42.13
CA TRP A 470 -30.12 -2.94 -41.48
C TRP A 470 -29.35 -1.63 -41.25
N ASN A 471 -28.58 -1.55 -40.17
CA ASN A 471 -27.76 -0.39 -39.80
C ASN A 471 -26.27 -0.76 -39.82
N ILE A 472 -25.42 0.13 -40.31
CA ILE A 472 -23.96 -0.08 -40.29
C ILE A 472 -23.43 0.01 -38.86
N VAL A 473 -22.55 -0.91 -38.51
CA VAL A 473 -21.87 -0.95 -37.21
C VAL A 473 -20.42 -0.51 -37.35
N LYS A 474 -19.69 -1.09 -38.32
CA LYS A 474 -18.25 -0.86 -38.48
C LYS A 474 -17.75 -1.35 -39.84
N GLU A 475 -16.83 -0.61 -40.44
CA GLU A 475 -16.05 -1.04 -41.61
C GLU A 475 -14.75 -1.73 -41.16
N LEU A 476 -14.40 -2.84 -41.82
CA LEU A 476 -13.21 -3.62 -41.57
C LEU A 476 -12.10 -3.23 -42.57
N LYS A 477 -10.84 -3.43 -42.17
CA LYS A 477 -9.65 -3.06 -42.96
C LYS A 477 -9.55 -3.74 -44.35
N ASN A 478 -10.40 -4.73 -44.63
CA ASN A 478 -10.47 -5.47 -45.89
C ASN A 478 -11.67 -5.08 -46.77
N GLY A 479 -12.30 -3.93 -46.54
CA GLY A 479 -13.43 -3.43 -47.34
C GLY A 479 -14.77 -4.13 -47.05
N LYS A 480 -14.84 -4.97 -46.01
CA LYS A 480 -16.08 -5.61 -45.54
C LYS A 480 -16.75 -4.77 -44.45
N ILE A 481 -18.08 -4.74 -44.46
CA ILE A 481 -18.89 -3.89 -43.56
C ILE A 481 -19.76 -4.77 -42.68
N ILE A 482 -19.72 -4.55 -41.36
CA ILE A 482 -20.60 -5.20 -40.39
C ILE A 482 -21.90 -4.39 -40.31
N ILE A 483 -23.03 -5.06 -40.53
CA ILE A 483 -24.37 -4.49 -40.43
C ILE A 483 -25.20 -5.23 -39.37
N LYS A 484 -26.12 -4.53 -38.69
CA LYS A 484 -27.02 -5.06 -37.66
C LYS A 484 -28.48 -4.70 -37.90
N ARG A 485 -29.42 -5.58 -37.57
CA ARG A 485 -30.86 -5.29 -37.60
C ARG A 485 -31.54 -5.84 -36.34
N LYS A 486 -32.54 -5.09 -35.85
CA LYS A 486 -33.40 -5.53 -34.75
C LYS A 486 -34.44 -6.51 -35.28
N VAL A 487 -34.55 -7.69 -34.69
CA VAL A 487 -35.56 -8.68 -35.10
C VAL A 487 -36.85 -8.42 -34.33
N ASN A 488 -37.90 -7.98 -35.02
CA ASN A 488 -39.25 -7.93 -34.47
C ASN A 488 -39.92 -9.28 -34.73
N ARG A 489 -40.32 -10.00 -33.68
CA ARG A 489 -41.12 -11.23 -33.81
C ARG A 489 -42.61 -10.88 -33.90
N GLU A 490 -43.03 -10.26 -34.99
CA GLU A 490 -44.46 -10.20 -35.35
C GLU A 490 -44.58 -10.15 -36.87
N SER A 491 -44.60 -11.34 -37.49
CA SER A 491 -45.28 -11.64 -38.75
C SER A 491 -44.81 -13.00 -39.26
N ILE A 492 -45.79 -13.83 -39.63
CA ILE A 492 -45.70 -15.09 -40.38
C ILE A 492 -45.71 -16.36 -39.50
N ASN A 493 -46.92 -16.84 -39.23
CA ASN A 493 -47.30 -18.21 -39.58
C ASN A 493 -48.58 -18.10 -40.44
N PRO A 494 -48.73 -18.82 -41.57
CA PRO A 494 -50.02 -19.34 -41.96
C PRO A 494 -50.49 -20.40 -40.96
#